data_AF-A0A838ECY9-F1
#
_entry.id   AF-A0A838ECY9-F1
#
_cell.length_a   1.000
_cell.length_b   1.000
_cell.length_c   1.000
_cell.angle_alpha   90.00
_cell.angle_beta   90.00
_cell.angle_gamma   90.00
#
_symmetry.space_group_name_H-M   'P 1'
#
loop_
_entity.id
_entity.type
_entity.pdbx_description
1 polymer ?
#
loop_
_entity_poly.entity_id
_entity_poly.type
_entity_poly.pdbx_seq_one_letter_code
_entity_poly.pdbx_strand_id
1 'polypeptide(L)'
;MAPAATPLHDLEAVLADRLAVRPADSYSLTLLTDPERAQRKIMEEAFELCLELGREPVDVERAASEAADVLFHIVAGLVGAGVTVDAVLSELSARRGGRTAERR
;
A
#
# COMPACT_ATOMS: atom_id res chain seq x y z
N MET A 1 4.89 -4.36 23.28
CA MET A 1 5.61 -3.24 22.67
C MET A 1 4.81 -2.87 21.43
N ALA A 2 4.22 -1.67 21.37
CA ALA A 2 3.52 -1.23 20.16
C ALA A 2 4.50 -1.30 18.97
N PRO A 3 4.07 -1.72 17.77
CA PRO A 3 4.94 -1.70 16.60
C PRO A 3 5.52 -0.29 16.44
N ALA A 4 6.80 -0.20 16.05
CA ALA A 4 7.39 1.09 15.73
C ALA A 4 6.55 1.71 14.59
N ALA A 5 6.00 2.90 14.82
CA ALA A 5 5.22 3.61 13.81
C ALA A 5 6.11 3.79 12.56
N THR A 6 5.68 3.17 11.47
CA THR A 6 6.35 3.28 10.18
C THR A 6 5.63 4.35 9.34
N PRO A 7 6.25 4.88 8.28
CA PRO A 7 5.56 5.76 7.34
C PRO A 7 4.25 5.18 6.77
N LEU A 8 4.11 3.85 6.73
CA LEU A 8 2.87 3.19 6.31
C LEU A 8 1.75 3.30 7.36
N HIS A 9 2.08 3.27 8.66
CA HIS A 9 1.11 3.49 9.74
C HIS A 9 0.66 4.95 9.79
N ASP A 10 1.58 5.89 9.55
CA ASP A 10 1.23 7.31 9.45
C ASP A 10 0.31 7.56 8.25
N LEU A 11 0.60 6.93 7.11
CA LEU A 11 -0.25 6.99 5.93
C LEU A 11 -1.64 6.39 6.18
N GLU A 12 -1.71 5.21 6.80
CA GLU A 12 -2.98 4.59 7.21
C GLU A 12 -3.79 5.54 8.10
N ALA A 13 -3.17 6.15 9.10
CA ALA A 13 -3.83 7.08 10.01
C ALA A 13 -4.41 8.30 9.28
N VAL A 14 -3.65 8.89 8.36
CA VAL A 14 -4.11 10.02 7.53
C VAL A 14 -5.28 9.63 6.63
N LEU A 15 -5.23 8.45 6.01
CA LEU A 15 -6.29 7.97 5.13
C LEU A 15 -7.56 7.61 5.91
N ALA A 16 -7.41 7.01 7.10
CA ALA A 16 -8.52 6.71 8.00
C ALA A 16 -9.22 8.00 8.48
N ASP A 17 -8.45 9.03 8.85
CA ASP A 17 -9.00 10.34 9.22
C ASP A 17 -9.78 10.97 8.05
N ARG A 18 -9.22 10.95 6.83
CA ARG A 18 -9.92 11.43 5.63
C ARG A 18 -11.22 10.68 5.34
N LEU A 19 -11.22 9.36 5.54
CA LEU A 19 -12.44 8.55 5.39
C LEU A 19 -13.51 8.92 6.43
N ALA A 20 -13.10 9.26 7.65
CA ALA A 20 -14.00 9.68 8.73
C ALA A 20 -14.57 11.09 8.50
N VAL A 21 -13.71 12.05 8.12
CA VAL A 21 -14.08 13.46 7.92
C VAL A 21 -14.87 13.69 6.63
N ARG A 22 -14.64 12.86 5.61
CA ARG A 22 -15.28 12.96 4.27
C ARG A 22 -15.25 14.37 3.67
N PRO A 23 -14.06 14.98 3.52
CA PRO A 23 -13.94 16.31 2.93
C PRO A 23 -14.49 16.33 1.49
N ALA A 24 -15.25 17.38 1.17
CA ALA A 24 -15.80 17.58 -0.17
C ALA A 24 -14.68 17.66 -1.23
N ASP A 25 -14.94 17.11 -2.43
CA ASP A 25 -14.03 17.10 -3.58
C ASP A 25 -12.62 16.53 -3.33
N SER A 26 -12.46 15.65 -2.34
CA SER A 26 -11.18 15.00 -2.09
C SER A 26 -10.97 13.79 -2.99
N TYR A 27 -9.96 13.85 -3.86
CA TYR A 27 -9.46 12.71 -4.63
C TYR A 27 -9.22 11.46 -3.75
N SER A 28 -8.70 11.66 -2.53
CA SER A 28 -8.51 10.57 -1.57
C SER A 28 -9.82 9.93 -1.13
N LEU A 29 -10.89 10.71 -0.95
CA LEU A 29 -12.18 10.15 -0.56
C LEU A 29 -12.72 9.21 -1.65
N THR A 30 -12.63 9.61 -2.92
CA THR A 30 -13.01 8.74 -4.04
C THR A 30 -12.22 7.43 -4.03
N LEU A 31 -10.89 7.48 -3.86
CA LEU A 31 -10.06 6.27 -3.76
C LEU A 31 -10.46 5.36 -2.60
N LEU A 32 -10.87 5.93 -1.48
CA LEU A 32 -11.23 5.17 -0.27
C LEU A 32 -12.65 4.60 -0.33
N THR A 33 -13.56 5.19 -1.12
CA THR A 33 -14.97 4.78 -1.18
C THR A 33 -15.37 4.08 -2.48
N ASP A 34 -14.53 4.12 -3.52
CA ASP A 34 -14.76 3.47 -4.81
C ASP A 34 -13.74 2.33 -5.02
N PRO A 35 -14.16 1.06 -4.83
CA PRO A 35 -13.29 -0.10 -5.02
C PRO A 35 -12.75 -0.24 -6.44
N GLU A 36 -13.51 0.14 -7.47
CA GLU A 36 -13.05 0.04 -8.87
C GLU A 36 -11.93 1.05 -9.11
N ARG A 37 -12.10 2.28 -8.61
CA ARG A 37 -11.05 3.31 -8.69
C ARG A 37 -9.77 2.87 -7.98
N ALA A 38 -9.89 2.30 -6.79
CA ALA A 38 -8.74 1.77 -6.04
C ALA A 38 -8.01 0.67 -6.84
N GLN A 39 -8.74 -0.33 -7.35
CA GLN A 39 -8.17 -1.41 -8.15
C GLN A 39 -7.44 -0.90 -9.39
N ARG A 40 -8.06 0.04 -10.12
CA ARG A 40 -7.46 0.64 -11.32
C ARG A 40 -6.14 1.32 -11.01
N LYS A 41 -6.08 2.13 -9.95
CA LYS A 41 -4.83 2.79 -9.57
C LYS A 41 -3.78 1.80 -9.10
N ILE A 42 -4.13 0.79 -8.29
CA ILE A 42 -3.17 -0.26 -7.89
C ILE A 42 -2.56 -0.94 -9.12
N MET A 43 -3.37 -1.27 -10.13
CA MET A 43 -2.89 -1.90 -11.35
C MET A 43 -2.02 -0.96 -12.20
N GLU A 44 -2.37 0.32 -12.28
CA GLU A 44 -1.63 1.36 -13.00
C GLU A 44 -0.21 1.50 -12.44
N GLU A 45 -0.09 1.76 -11.14
CA GLU A 45 1.22 1.94 -10.50
C GLU A 45 2.05 0.64 -10.51
N ALA A 46 1.39 -0.52 -10.35
CA ALA A 46 2.09 -1.80 -10.40
C ALA A 46 2.69 -2.03 -11.80
N PHE A 47 1.99 -1.61 -12.85
CA PHE A 47 2.48 -1.69 -14.21
C PHE A 47 3.64 -0.72 -14.44
N GLU A 48 3.55 0.53 -13.98
CA GLU A 48 4.62 1.52 -14.09
C GLU A 48 5.89 1.06 -13.35
N LEU A 49 5.76 0.54 -12.13
CA LEU A 49 6.87 -0.09 -11.41
C LEU A 49 7.50 -1.25 -12.20
N CYS A 50 6.69 -2.11 -12.81
CA CYS A 50 7.21 -3.21 -13.64
C CYS A 50 8.02 -2.69 -14.84
N LEU A 51 7.58 -1.59 -15.47
CA LEU A 51 8.30 -0.97 -16.57
C LEU A 51 9.65 -0.41 -16.11
N GLU A 52 9.69 0.32 -14.99
CA GLU A 52 10.93 0.89 -14.46
C GLU A 52 11.94 -0.18 -14.05
N LEU A 53 11.47 -1.28 -13.44
CA LEU A 53 12.32 -2.44 -13.09
C LEU A 53 12.81 -3.23 -14.31
N GLY A 54 12.13 -3.13 -15.45
CA GLY A 54 12.50 -3.78 -16.71
C GLY A 54 13.46 -2.98 -17.59
N ARG A 55 13.85 -1.75 -17.19
CA ARG A 55 14.79 -0.91 -17.94
C ARG A 55 16.23 -1.40 -17.79
N GLU A 56 17.05 -1.10 -18.80
CA GLU A 56 18.50 -1.36 -18.78
C GLU A 56 19.26 -0.10 -19.25
N PRO A 57 19.98 0.62 -18.37
CA PRO A 57 20.05 0.38 -16.92
C PRO A 57 18.74 0.75 -16.20
N VAL A 58 18.51 0.15 -15.03
CA VAL A 58 17.39 0.51 -14.15
C VAL A 58 17.59 1.92 -13.61
N ASP A 59 16.55 2.75 -13.72
CA ASP A 59 16.48 4.04 -13.04
C ASP A 59 15.97 3.82 -11.61
N VAL A 60 16.89 3.87 -10.64
CA VAL A 60 16.59 3.56 -9.24
C VAL A 60 15.71 4.62 -8.56
N GLU A 61 15.77 5.88 -8.99
CA GLU A 61 14.96 6.95 -8.41
C GLU A 61 13.52 6.83 -8.89
N ARG A 62 13.33 6.56 -10.19
CA ARG A 62 12.01 6.28 -10.77
C ARG A 62 11.40 5.03 -10.17
N ALA A 63 12.14 3.92 -10.09
CA ALA A 63 11.65 2.69 -9.49
C ALA A 63 11.22 2.88 -8.02
N ALA A 64 11.96 3.68 -7.24
CA ALA A 64 11.58 4.01 -5.87
C ALA A 64 10.28 4.85 -5.80
N SER A 65 10.11 5.81 -6.71
CA SER A 65 8.90 6.62 -6.83
C SER A 65 7.68 5.74 -7.13
N GLU A 66 7.74 4.93 -8.18
CA GLU A 66 6.63 4.05 -8.58
C GLU A 66 6.29 3.02 -7.49
N ALA A 67 7.31 2.50 -6.80
CA ALA A 67 7.09 1.61 -5.66
C ALA A 67 6.38 2.31 -4.49
N ALA A 68 6.67 3.58 -4.24
CA ALA A 68 5.97 4.37 -3.23
C ALA A 68 4.51 4.58 -3.60
N ASP A 69 4.20 4.84 -4.88
CA ASP A 69 2.83 5.00 -5.37
C ASP A 69 2.04 3.69 -5.30
N VAL A 70 2.65 2.55 -5.65
CA VAL A 70 2.07 1.22 -5.42
C VAL A 70 1.69 1.03 -3.95
N LEU A 71 2.62 1.31 -3.03
CA LEU A 71 2.36 1.17 -1.59
C LEU A 71 1.24 2.10 -1.13
N PHE A 72 1.24 3.35 -1.61
CA PHE A 72 0.19 4.33 -1.29
C PHE A 72 -1.20 3.81 -1.70
N HIS A 73 -1.32 3.35 -2.95
CA HIS A 73 -2.59 2.89 -3.49
C HIS A 73 -3.06 1.57 -2.87
N ILE A 74 -2.15 0.67 -2.50
CA ILE A 74 -2.48 -0.51 -1.70
C ILE A 74 -3.04 -0.10 -0.34
N VAL A 75 -2.36 0.77 0.41
CA VAL A 75 -2.84 1.20 1.75
C VAL A 75 -4.19 1.90 1.64
N ALA A 76 -4.40 2.76 0.63
CA ALA A 76 -5.70 3.38 0.39
C ALA A 76 -6.81 2.34 0.13
N GLY A 77 -6.57 1.36 -0.75
CA GLY A 77 -7.54 0.29 -1.00
C GLY A 77 -7.85 -0.54 0.25
N LEU A 78 -6.84 -0.82 1.08
CA LEU A 78 -7.00 -1.57 2.33
C LEU A 78 -7.82 -0.81 3.36
N VAL A 79 -7.53 0.49 3.58
CA VAL A 79 -8.30 1.35 4.48
C VAL A 79 -9.76 1.42 4.04
N GLY A 80 -10.04 1.58 2.75
CA GLY A 80 -11.40 1.56 2.20
C GLY A 80 -12.12 0.23 2.43
N ALA A 81 -11.39 -0.89 2.44
CA ALA A 81 -11.90 -2.23 2.73
C ALA A 81 -11.93 -2.58 4.23
N GLY A 82 -11.46 -1.70 5.13
CA GLY A 82 -11.36 -1.96 6.56
C GLY A 82 -10.26 -2.94 6.96
N VAL A 83 -9.23 -3.12 6.12
CA VAL A 83 -8.05 -3.96 6.41
C VAL A 83 -6.92 -3.07 6.89
N THR A 84 -6.27 -3.44 8.00
CA THR A 84 -5.21 -2.64 8.60
C THR A 84 -3.82 -2.99 8.08
N VAL A 85 -2.87 -2.05 8.16
CA VAL A 85 -1.45 -2.30 7.90
C VAL A 85 -0.91 -3.39 8.82
N ASP A 86 -1.33 -3.41 10.09
CA ASP A 86 -0.96 -4.47 11.05
C ASP A 86 -1.41 -5.87 10.59
N ALA A 87 -2.59 -5.99 9.97
CA ALA A 87 -3.04 -7.26 9.41
C ALA A 87 -2.10 -7.75 8.27
N VAL A 88 -1.68 -6.84 7.40
CA VAL A 88 -0.71 -7.14 6.32
C VAL A 88 0.66 -7.52 6.89
N LEU A 89 1.17 -6.77 7.87
CA LEU A 89 2.46 -7.04 8.51
C LEU A 89 2.45 -8.37 9.29
N SER A 90 1.32 -8.71 9.90
CA SER A 90 1.09 -10.00 10.56
C SER A 90 1.16 -11.14 9.56
N GLU A 91 0.49 -11.02 8.41
CA GLU A 91 0.54 -11.99 7.31
C GLU A 91 1.97 -12.15 6.76
N LEU A 92 2.69 -11.05 6.52
CA LEU A 92 4.09 -11.09 6.09
C LEU A 92 5.00 -11.78 7.12
N SER A 93 4.73 -11.57 8.41
CA SER A 93 5.48 -12.19 9.51
C SER A 93 5.18 -13.69 9.61
N ALA A 94 3.92 -14.10 9.46
CA ALA A 94 3.53 -15.50 9.41
C ALA A 94 4.23 -16.24 8.25
N ARG A 95 4.31 -15.63 7.06
CA ARG A 95 5.03 -16.19 5.91
C ARG A 95 6.53 -16.38 6.18
N ARG A 96 7.16 -15.50 6.96
CA ARG A 96 8.56 -15.66 7.38
C ARG A 96 8.73 -16.83 8.37
N GLY A 97 7.82 -16.95 9.34
CA GLY A 97 7.83 -18.03 10.33
C GLY A 97 7.59 -19.42 9.71
N GLY A 98 6.64 -19.54 8.79
CA GLY A 98 6.34 -20.80 8.08
C GLY A 98 7.51 -21.34 7.24
N ARG A 99 8.27 -20.45 6.58
CA ARG A 99 9.46 -20.84 5.80
C ARG A 99 10.62 -21.40 6.64
N THR A 100 10.63 -21.13 7.94
CA THR A 100 11.65 -21.66 8.86
C THR A 100 11.25 -23.03 9.42
N ALA A 101 9.94 -23.32 9.48
CA ALA A 101 9.38 -24.59 9.94
C ALA A 101 9.47 -25.71 8.89
N GLU A 102 9.38 -25.40 7.59
CA GLU A 102 9.51 -26.38 6.49
C GLU A 102 10.97 -26.75 6.13
N ARG A 103 11.97 -26.11 6.76
CA ARG A 103 13.41 -26.37 6.53
C ARG A 103 14.10 -27.15 7.66
N ARG A 104 13.35 -27.71 8.61
CA ARG A 104 13.86 -28.60 9.67
C ARG A 104 13.28 -29.99 9.52
#